data_AF-A0A843SCL8-F1
#
_entry.id   AF-A0A843SCL8-F1
#
_cell.length_a   1.000
_cell.length_b   1.000
_cell.length_c   1.000
_cell.angle_alpha   90.00
_cell.angle_beta   90.00
_cell.angle_gamma   90.00
#
_symmetry.space_group_name_H-M   'P 1'
#
loop_
_entity.id
_entity.type
_entity.pdbx_description
1 polymer ?
#
loop_
_entity_poly.entity_id
_entity_poly.type
_entity_poly.pdbx_seq_one_letter_code
_entity_poly.pdbx_strand_id
1 'polypeptide(L)' 'MKSIVLSPVAVGGDRKTYAVRRMNIAAQRLLHAETPGEEIRAGQWVLAWAVAAGARPSDRALREAESSMSSLVELRLH' A
#
# COMPACT_ATOMS: atom_id res chain seq x y z
N MET A 1 2.49 -25.55 13.20
CA MET A 1 1.75 -24.81 12.16
C MET A 1 0.69 -23.97 12.85
N LYS A 2 0.71 -22.63 12.73
CA LYS A 2 -0.31 -21.76 13.34
C LYS A 2 -1.43 -21.51 12.34
N SER A 3 -2.64 -21.94 12.68
CA SER A 3 -3.87 -21.74 11.91
C SER A 3 -4.31 -20.28 11.96
N ILE A 4 -4.66 -19.72 10.80
CA ILE A 4 -5.28 -18.40 10.68
C ILE A 4 -6.72 -18.64 10.25
N VAL A 5 -7.68 -18.26 11.10
CA VAL A 5 -9.12 -18.33 10.82
C VAL A 5 -9.58 -16.94 10.35
N LEU A 6 -10.25 -16.88 9.20
CA LEU A 6 -10.82 -15.65 8.63
C LEU A 6 -12.35 -15.68 8.78
N SER A 7 -12.89 -14.78 9.62
CA SER A 7 -14.34 -14.60 9.78
C SER A 7 -14.91 -13.60 8.77
N PRO A 8 -16.14 -13.81 8.24
CA PRO A 8 -16.75 -12.91 7.26
C PRO A 8 -17.26 -11.63 7.94
N VAL A 9 -17.18 -10.50 7.22
CA VAL A 9 -17.56 -9.17 7.73
C VAL A 9 -19.02 -8.87 7.41
N ALA A 10 -19.78 -8.49 8.44
CA ALA A 10 -21.16 -8.06 8.34
C ALA A 10 -21.32 -6.76 7.53
N VAL A 11 -22.46 -6.64 6.87
CA VAL A 11 -22.89 -5.55 6.00
C VAL A 11 -22.95 -4.23 6.79
N GLY A 12 -21.84 -3.50 6.79
CA GLY A 12 -21.66 -2.23 7.52
C GLY A 12 -20.19 -1.89 7.79
N GLY A 13 -19.28 -2.36 6.92
CA GLY A 13 -17.84 -2.30 7.16
C GLY A 13 -17.31 -0.87 7.08
N ASP A 14 -16.86 -0.35 8.22
CA ASP A 14 -16.16 0.92 8.35
C ASP A 14 -15.07 1.05 7.26
N ARG A 15 -15.13 2.14 6.48
CA ARG A 15 -14.21 2.43 5.36
C ARG A 15 -12.75 2.35 5.82
N LYS A 16 -12.48 2.70 7.08
CA LYS A 16 -11.17 2.58 7.70
C LYS A 16 -10.72 1.12 7.82
N THR A 17 -11.58 0.23 8.30
CA THR A 17 -11.28 -1.21 8.41
C THR A 17 -11.01 -1.83 7.04
N TYR A 18 -11.77 -1.44 6.02
CA TYR A 18 -11.51 -1.86 4.64
C TYR A 18 -10.14 -1.38 4.16
N ALA A 19 -9.81 -0.10 4.37
CA ALA A 19 -8.52 0.46 3.99
C ALA A 19 -7.35 -0.25 4.69
N VAL A 20 -7.45 -0.50 6.01
CA VAL A 20 -6.43 -1.25 6.77
C VAL A 20 -6.25 -2.67 6.22
N ARG A 21 -7.34 -3.36 5.86
CA ARG A 21 -7.25 -4.69 5.25
C ARG A 21 -6.50 -4.65 3.92
N ARG A 22 -6.78 -3.66 3.09
CA ARG A 22 -6.11 -3.49 1.78
C ARG A 22 -4.64 -3.11 1.93
N MET A 23 -4.31 -2.29 2.92
CA MET A 23 -2.92 -1.97 3.29
C MET A 23 -2.15 -3.24 3.67
N ASN A 24 -2.72 -4.11 4.51
CA ASN A 24 -2.07 -5.36 4.89
C ASN A 24 -1.82 -6.30 3.70
N ILE A 25 -2.75 -6.39 2.75
CA ILE A 25 -2.56 -7.17 1.51
C ILE A 25 -1.42 -6.57 0.67
N ALA A 26 -1.35 -5.25 0.55
CA ALA A 26 -0.26 -4.59 -0.16
C ALA A 26 1.09 -4.81 0.53
N ALA A 27 1.13 -4.77 1.87
CA ALA A 27 2.34 -5.02 2.65
C ALA A 27 2.80 -6.48 2.50
N GLN A 28 1.88 -7.44 2.46
CA GLN A 28 2.22 -8.83 2.16
C GLN A 28 2.83 -8.97 0.77
N ARG A 29 2.29 -8.27 -0.24
CA ARG A 29 2.88 -8.28 -1.59
C ARG A 29 4.27 -7.65 -1.61
N LEU A 30 4.49 -6.60 -0.82
CA LEU A 30 5.80 -5.97 -0.70
C LEU A 30 6.83 -6.92 -0.11
N LEU A 31 6.46 -7.68 0.94
CA LEU A 31 7.34 -8.66 1.58
C LEU A 31 7.74 -9.84 0.66
N HIS A 32 6.94 -10.11 -0.37
CA HIS A 32 7.19 -11.19 -1.33
C HIS A 32 7.54 -10.67 -2.73
N ALA A 33 7.91 -9.39 -2.86
CA ALA A 33 8.31 -8.84 -4.14
C ALA A 33 9.66 -9.46 -4.56
N GLU A 34 9.71 -10.00 -5.79
CA GLU A 34 10.92 -10.62 -6.34
C GLU A 34 11.68 -9.65 -7.25
N THR A 35 10.98 -8.62 -7.74
CA THR A 35 11.56 -7.60 -8.61
C THR A 35 11.44 -6.20 -7.99
N PRO A 36 12.39 -5.29 -8.31
CA PRO A 36 12.29 -3.89 -7.88
C PRO A 36 10.97 -3.22 -8.32
N GLY A 37 10.46 -3.57 -9.50
CA GLY A 37 9.20 -3.03 -10.01
C GLY A 37 7.97 -3.48 -9.21
N GLU A 38 7.98 -4.71 -8.68
CA GLU A 38 6.94 -5.22 -7.78
C GLU A 38 7.03 -4.57 -6.41
N GLU A 39 8.23 -4.40 -5.89
CA GLU A 39 8.51 -3.74 -4.61
C GLU A 39 7.96 -2.31 -4.63
N ILE A 40 8.32 -1.53 -5.66
CA ILE A 40 7.84 -0.16 -5.87
C ILE A 40 6.31 -0.13 -5.93
N ARG A 41 5.69 -0.99 -6.74
CA ARG A 41 4.23 -1.00 -6.93
C ARG A 41 3.51 -1.39 -5.63
N ALA A 42 4.01 -2.38 -4.91
CA ALA A 42 3.42 -2.80 -3.65
C ALA A 42 3.59 -1.72 -2.57
N GLY A 43 4.75 -1.07 -2.50
CA GLY A 43 5.02 0.05 -1.60
C GLY A 43 4.08 1.24 -1.85
N GLN A 44 3.83 1.60 -3.11
CA GLN A 44 2.84 2.63 -3.47
C GLN A 44 1.44 2.29 -2.97
N TRP A 45 1.02 1.02 -3.09
CA TRP A 45 -0.28 0.59 -2.58
C TRP A 45 -0.35 0.59 -1.05
N VAL A 46 0.73 0.24 -0.35
CA VAL A 46 0.79 0.36 1.11
C VAL A 46 0.56 1.81 1.53
N LEU A 47 1.27 2.76 0.91
CA LEU A 47 1.15 4.18 1.24
C LEU A 47 -0.26 4.71 0.94
N ALA A 48 -0.82 4.40 -0.23
CA ALA A 48 -2.16 4.84 -0.63
C ALA A 48 -3.24 4.35 0.36
N TRP A 49 -3.18 3.08 0.78
CA TRP A 49 -4.14 2.53 1.74
C TRP A 49 -3.89 3.00 3.18
N ALA A 50 -2.64 3.32 3.55
CA ALA A 50 -2.34 3.95 4.82
C ALA A 50 -2.99 5.34 4.92
N VAL A 51 -2.89 6.16 3.85
CA VAL A 51 -3.56 7.47 3.77
C VAL A 51 -5.08 7.30 3.85
N ALA A 52 -5.66 6.34 3.10
CA ALA A 52 -7.09 6.05 3.16
C ALA A 52 -7.56 5.54 4.54
N ALA A 53 -6.67 4.92 5.33
CA ALA A 53 -6.92 4.53 6.72
C ALA A 53 -6.78 5.69 7.72
N GLY A 54 -6.38 6.89 7.26
CA GLY A 54 -6.21 8.09 8.05
C GLY A 54 -4.80 8.34 8.57
N ALA A 55 -3.78 7.60 8.08
CA ALA A 55 -2.40 7.98 8.34
C ALA A 55 -2.13 9.35 7.70
N ARG A 56 -1.40 10.21 8.41
CA ARG A 56 -0.89 11.46 7.86
C ARG A 56 0.61 11.29 7.65
N PRO A 57 1.05 10.96 6.42
CA PRO A 57 2.47 11.00 6.10
C PRO A 57 2.99 12.40 6.38
N SER A 58 4.22 12.52 6.86
CA SER A 58 4.87 13.83 6.96
C SER A 58 5.00 14.44 5.56
N ASP A 59 5.01 15.77 5.45
CA ASP A 59 5.21 16.48 4.17
C ASP A 59 6.47 15.99 3.43
N ARG A 60 7.48 15.56 4.20
CA ARG A 60 8.69 14.95 3.67
C ARG A 60 8.41 13.61 2.98
N ALA A 61 7.66 12.71 3.62
CA ALA A 61 7.31 11.42 3.04
C ALA A 61 6.42 11.55 1.79
N LEU A 62 5.56 12.58 1.75
CA LEU A 62 4.77 12.92 0.57
C LEU A 62 5.65 13.36 -0.61
N ARG A 63 6.60 14.28 -0.38
CA ARG A 63 7.54 14.73 -1.42
C ARG A 63 8.44 13.63 -1.94
N GLU A 64 8.92 12.74 -1.07
CA GLU A 64 9.73 11.59 -1.46
C GLU A 64 8.92 10.60 -2.33
N ALA A 65 7.64 10.39 -2.02
CA ALA A 65 6.74 9.58 -2.85
C ALA A 65 6.43 10.25 -4.20
N GLU A 66 6.18 11.55 -4.24
CA GLU A 66 5.96 12.32 -5.47
C GLU A 66 7.19 12.30 -6.38
N SER A 67 8.39 12.51 -5.82
CA SER A 67 9.65 12.43 -6.56
C SER A 67 9.89 11.05 -7.16
N SER A 68 9.58 9.99 -6.40
CA SER A 68 9.71 8.61 -6.87
C SER A 68 8.70 8.26 -7.98
N MET A 69 7.49 8.82 -7.95
CA MET A 69 6.52 8.68 -9.04
C MET A 69 6.96 9.44 -10.29
N SER A 70 7.53 10.64 -10.13
CA SER A 70 8.00 11.45 -11.25
C SER A 70 9.13 10.74 -12.02
N SER A 71 10.09 10.13 -11.32
CA SER A 71 11.20 9.41 -11.98
C SER A 71 10.72 8.15 -12.72
N LEU A 72 9.70 7.46 -12.21
CA LEU A 72 9.11 6.31 -12.89
C LEU A 72 8.30 6.69 -14.14
N VAL A 73 7.67 7.87 -14.14
CA VAL A 73 6.99 8.40 -15.32
C VAL A 73 7.99 8.82 -16.38
N GLU A 74 9.08 9.51 -16.01
CA GLU A 74 10.16 9.85 -16.93
C GLU A 74 10.82 8.61 -17.55
N LEU A 75 11.04 7.55 -16.76
CA LEU A 75 11.63 6.30 -17.24
C LEU A 75 10.71 5.50 -18.19
N ARG A 76 9.42 5.83 -18.26
CA ARG A 76 8.46 5.22 -19.20
C ARG A 76 8.25 6.01 -20.49
N LEU A 77 8.74 7.25 -20.54
CA LEU A 77 8.61 8.14 -21.70
C LEU A 77 9.87 8.17 -22.59
N HIS A 78 10.94 7.47 -22.17
CA HIS A 78 12.17 7.22 -22.91
C HIS A 78 12.30 5.74 -23.27
#